data_AF-A0A510NVB7-F1
#
_entry.id   AF-A0A510NVB7-F1
#
_cell.length_a   1.000
_cell.length_b   1.000
_cell.length_c   1.000
_cell.angle_alpha   90.00
_cell.angle_beta   90.00
_cell.angle_gamma   90.00
#
_symmetry.space_group_name_H-M   'P 1'
#
loop_
_entity.id
_entity.type
_entity.pdbx_description
1 polymer ?
#
loop_
_entity_poly.entity_id
_entity_poly.type
_entity_poly.pdbx_seq_one_letter_code
_entity_poly.pdbx_strand_id
1 'polypeptide(L)'
;MTTTIPRQTIRVLSSRARSALRPSSLSPSQRTFSSSSTCAGEKNNEYADKPRWSYTPPGTKAPFSLRQIDSTREPYRANEDPAVLDKFYRSLLGPNGDKMLSEEIKWLAVTHKSFDQGRRGYNDRLALLGKRIVQLQASLLLVQNPGNYKTELPPLSKEDQRKTIKHPALEGLENLTLDNRGWFTHKLNVARVAEKYGLLKVLRWAPVKPNDLEHSGLNVVLTHTMYAIVGAIALERGGVEANKFARQRILAPQGLGSN
;
A
#
# COMPACT_ATOMS: atom_id res chain seq x y z
N MET A 1 -58.98 30.34 2.67
CA MET A 1 -57.84 31.22 2.37
C MET A 1 -56.79 30.41 1.65
N THR A 2 -56.61 30.71 0.37
CA THR A 2 -55.68 30.08 -0.56
C THR A 2 -54.26 30.64 -0.33
N THR A 3 -53.26 29.77 -0.21
CA THR A 3 -51.87 30.18 -0.43
C THR A 3 -51.14 29.16 -1.30
N THR A 4 -50.43 29.73 -2.25
CA THR A 4 -49.91 29.19 -3.50
C THR A 4 -48.48 28.68 -3.32
N ILE A 5 -48.16 27.55 -3.96
CA ILE A 5 -46.82 26.93 -4.03
C ILE A 5 -45.95 27.72 -5.03
N PRO A 6 -44.62 27.73 -4.87
CA PRO A 6 -43.80 27.41 -6.04
C PRO A 6 -42.71 26.38 -5.77
N ARG A 7 -42.73 25.33 -6.62
CA ARG A 7 -41.69 24.33 -6.83
C ARG A 7 -40.47 25.01 -7.46
N GLN A 8 -39.28 24.80 -6.90
CA GLN A 8 -38.02 25.15 -7.57
C GLN A 8 -37.43 23.92 -8.27
N THR A 9 -37.16 24.10 -9.55
CA THR A 9 -36.61 23.13 -10.50
C THR A 9 -35.08 23.09 -10.43
N ILE A 10 -34.51 21.89 -10.39
CA ILE A 10 -33.05 21.68 -10.49
C ILE A 10 -32.66 21.80 -11.97
N ARG A 11 -31.95 22.88 -12.35
CA ARG A 11 -31.28 22.99 -13.65
C ARG A 11 -29.91 22.31 -13.59
N VAL A 12 -29.76 21.24 -14.36
CA VAL A 12 -28.47 20.63 -14.71
C VAL A 12 -27.80 21.51 -15.77
N LEU A 13 -26.63 22.07 -15.46
CA LEU A 13 -25.76 22.70 -16.45
C LEU A 13 -24.63 21.74 -16.81
N SER A 14 -24.80 21.05 -17.94
CA SER A 14 -23.71 20.40 -18.66
C SER A 14 -22.95 21.46 -19.44
N SER A 15 -21.67 21.70 -19.10
CA SER A 15 -20.78 22.51 -19.94
C SER A 15 -19.61 21.65 -20.42
N ARG A 16 -19.59 21.43 -21.74
CA ARG A 16 -18.46 20.91 -22.50
C ARG A 16 -17.43 22.03 -22.60
N ALA A 17 -16.34 21.95 -21.84
CA ALA A 17 -15.20 22.84 -22.05
C ALA A 17 -14.34 22.29 -23.19
N ARG A 18 -14.40 22.94 -24.36
CA ARG A 18 -13.45 22.73 -25.45
C ARG A 18 -12.13 23.42 -25.11
N SER A 19 -11.03 22.74 -25.42
CA SER A 19 -9.67 23.23 -25.33
C SER A 19 -9.46 24.46 -26.22
N ALA A 20 -8.90 25.53 -25.65
CA ALA A 20 -8.33 26.64 -26.41
C ALA A 20 -6.97 26.98 -25.77
N LEU A 21 -5.91 26.69 -26.53
CA LEU A 21 -4.52 27.05 -26.22
C LEU A 21 -4.36 28.56 -26.37
N ARG A 22 -3.87 29.23 -25.32
CA ARG A 22 -3.26 30.57 -25.44
C ARG A 22 -2.05 30.66 -24.51
N PRO A 23 -0.88 31.09 -25.00
CA PRO A 23 0.31 31.22 -24.16
C PRO A 23 0.24 32.55 -23.42
N SER A 24 0.02 32.52 -22.10
CA SER A 24 0.27 33.66 -21.23
C SER A 24 1.62 33.47 -20.55
N SER A 25 2.56 34.33 -20.91
CA SER A 25 3.81 34.57 -20.19
C SER A 25 3.50 35.02 -18.77
N LEU A 26 3.64 34.11 -17.80
CA LEU A 26 3.57 34.42 -16.38
C LEU A 26 4.97 34.31 -15.78
N SER A 27 5.42 35.43 -15.21
CA SER A 27 6.64 35.59 -14.41
C SER A 27 6.74 34.50 -13.32
N PRO A 28 7.93 33.97 -13.00
CA PRO A 28 8.07 32.98 -11.94
C PRO A 28 7.84 33.68 -10.60
N SER A 29 6.62 33.59 -10.08
CA SER A 29 6.37 33.81 -8.66
C SER A 29 7.15 32.73 -7.90
N GLN A 30 8.34 33.10 -7.44
CA GLN A 30 9.10 32.31 -6.48
C GLN A 30 8.21 32.14 -5.25
N ARG A 31 7.75 30.90 -5.01
CA ARG A 31 7.10 30.55 -3.75
C ARG A 31 8.15 30.69 -2.65
N THR A 32 8.17 31.83 -1.98
CA THR A 32 8.80 31.98 -0.68
C THR A 32 8.14 31.00 0.27
N PHE A 33 8.89 29.98 0.69
CA PHE A 33 8.50 29.15 1.82
C PHE A 33 8.42 30.05 3.05
N SER A 34 7.21 30.30 3.56
CA SER A 34 7.05 30.90 4.88
C SER A 34 7.57 29.93 5.93
N SER A 35 8.83 30.10 6.34
CA SER A 35 9.36 29.51 7.57
C SER A 35 8.85 30.31 8.76
N SER A 36 7.58 30.11 9.11
CA SER A 36 7.07 30.61 10.39
C SER A 36 7.84 29.90 11.48
N SER A 37 8.62 30.64 12.28
CA SER A 37 9.26 30.14 13.49
C SER A 37 8.16 29.62 14.41
N THR A 38 8.00 28.31 14.48
CA THR A 38 7.14 27.67 15.47
C THR A 38 7.58 28.15 16.84
N CYS A 39 6.64 28.57 17.67
CA CYS A 39 6.82 28.79 19.09
C CYS A 39 7.43 27.52 19.69
N ALA A 40 8.75 27.47 19.76
CA ALA A 40 9.50 26.38 20.34
C ALA A 40 9.36 26.56 21.85
N GLY A 41 8.27 26.02 22.40
CA GLY A 41 8.26 25.64 23.80
C GLY A 41 9.48 24.75 24.04
N GLU A 42 10.14 24.98 25.17
CA GLU A 42 11.38 24.31 25.60
C GLU A 42 11.42 22.86 25.11
N LYS A 43 12.45 22.53 24.30
CA LYS A 43 12.68 21.15 23.86
C LYS A 43 12.98 20.33 25.11
N ASN A 44 11.96 19.73 25.70
CA ASN A 44 12.13 18.68 26.70
C ASN A 44 12.93 17.55 26.02
N ASN A 45 14.23 17.48 26.33
CA ASN A 45 15.17 16.47 25.83
C ASN A 45 14.78 15.03 26.19
N GLU A 46 13.74 14.83 27.01
CA GLU A 46 13.22 13.53 27.45
C GLU A 46 12.69 12.64 26.30
N TYR A 47 12.49 13.20 25.10
CA TYR A 47 12.02 12.48 23.92
C TYR A 47 13.08 12.32 22.82
N ALA A 48 14.30 12.84 23.01
CA ALA A 48 15.36 12.76 22.01
C ALA A 48 15.83 11.31 21.79
N ASP A 49 15.88 10.51 22.86
CA ASP A 49 16.43 9.14 22.84
C ASP A 49 15.36 8.05 22.69
N LYS A 50 14.07 8.41 22.76
CA LYS A 50 12.97 7.44 22.67
C LYS A 50 12.66 7.14 21.19
N PRO A 51 12.50 5.87 20.79
CA PRO A 51 12.28 5.55 19.40
C PRO A 51 10.92 6.09 18.93
N ARG A 52 10.87 6.70 17.75
CA ARG A 52 9.69 7.44 17.25
C ARG A 52 8.41 6.60 17.16
N TRP A 53 8.53 5.28 16.98
CA TRP A 53 7.39 4.37 16.89
C TRP A 53 6.67 4.13 18.23
N SER A 54 7.34 4.38 19.37
CA SER A 54 6.87 4.07 20.72
C SER A 54 5.89 5.10 21.28
N TYR A 55 6.13 6.39 21.03
CA TYR A 55 5.36 7.49 21.59
C TYR A 55 4.68 8.34 20.52
N THR A 56 3.70 9.12 20.95
CA THR A 56 3.06 10.15 20.11
C THR A 56 3.55 11.51 20.58
N PRO A 57 4.08 12.39 19.69
CA PRO A 57 4.58 13.71 20.07
C PRO A 57 3.54 14.51 20.86
N PRO A 58 3.86 15.03 22.07
CA PRO A 58 2.89 15.70 22.95
C PRO A 58 2.15 16.85 22.29
N GLY A 59 2.85 17.69 21.51
CA GLY A 59 2.25 18.83 20.81
C GLY A 59 1.22 18.47 19.73
N THR A 60 1.11 17.20 19.37
CA THR A 60 0.07 16.72 18.42
C THR A 60 -1.17 16.18 19.13
N LYS A 61 -1.13 16.00 20.46
CA LYS A 61 -2.23 15.47 21.26
C LYS A 61 -3.25 16.57 21.55
N ALA A 62 -4.53 16.22 21.48
CA ALA A 62 -5.60 17.09 21.96
C ALA A 62 -5.86 16.79 23.45
N PRO A 63 -6.31 17.77 24.25
CA PRO A 63 -6.57 17.58 25.67
C PRO A 63 -7.73 16.61 25.95
N PHE A 64 -8.75 16.60 25.08
CA PHE A 64 -9.88 15.67 25.13
C PHE A 64 -10.38 15.38 23.72
N SER A 65 -11.14 14.29 23.54
CA SER A 65 -11.75 13.99 22.24
C SER A 65 -13.08 14.71 22.09
N LEU A 66 -13.26 15.42 20.96
CA LEU A 66 -14.52 16.06 20.62
C LEU A 66 -15.63 15.08 20.23
N ARG A 67 -15.26 13.85 19.83
CA ARG A 67 -16.21 12.82 19.35
C ARG A 67 -16.58 11.79 20.42
N GLN A 68 -15.97 11.86 21.61
CA GLN A 68 -16.19 10.86 22.67
C GLN A 68 -17.54 11.00 23.39
N ILE A 69 -18.30 12.07 23.14
CA ILE A 69 -19.59 12.29 23.81
C ILE A 69 -20.61 11.19 23.42
N ASP A 70 -20.48 10.56 22.24
CA ASP A 70 -21.43 9.54 21.74
C ASP A 70 -20.78 8.23 21.24
N SER A 71 -19.54 7.93 21.63
CA SER A 71 -18.78 6.80 21.06
C SER A 71 -19.14 5.45 21.70
N THR A 72 -20.14 4.75 21.16
CA THR A 72 -20.44 3.32 21.43
C THR A 72 -19.42 2.34 20.85
N ARG A 73 -18.33 2.84 20.26
CA ARG A 73 -17.33 2.04 19.57
C ARG A 73 -16.38 1.35 20.55
N GLU A 74 -16.21 0.04 20.39
CA GLU A 74 -15.25 -0.74 21.16
C GLU A 74 -13.79 -0.31 20.92
N PRO A 75 -12.95 -0.31 21.97
CA PRO A 75 -11.53 -0.03 21.83
C PRO A 75 -10.82 -1.15 21.06
N TYR A 76 -9.98 -0.77 20.08
CA TYR A 76 -9.13 -1.72 19.35
C TYR A 76 -7.69 -1.60 19.84
N ARG A 77 -7.14 -2.67 20.44
CA ARG A 77 -5.77 -2.71 20.95
C ARG A 77 -4.81 -3.20 19.86
N ALA A 78 -3.89 -2.33 19.45
CA ALA A 78 -2.81 -2.67 18.53
C ALA A 78 -1.60 -3.25 19.28
N ASN A 79 -0.70 -3.93 18.56
CA ASN A 79 0.55 -4.42 19.12
C ASN A 79 1.52 -3.28 19.47
N GLU A 80 2.14 -3.39 20.64
CA GLU A 80 3.19 -2.49 21.14
C GLU A 80 4.49 -3.24 21.47
N ASP A 81 4.47 -4.57 21.50
CA ASP A 81 5.59 -5.39 21.93
C ASP A 81 6.57 -5.65 20.76
N PRO A 82 7.85 -5.23 20.88
CA PRO A 82 8.86 -5.45 19.84
C PRO A 82 9.20 -6.93 19.66
N ALA A 83 9.17 -7.72 20.74
CA ALA A 83 9.43 -9.15 20.68
C ALA A 83 8.41 -9.92 19.81
N VAL A 84 7.16 -9.47 19.76
CA VAL A 84 6.12 -10.06 18.89
C VAL A 84 6.42 -9.73 17.43
N LEU A 85 6.88 -8.51 17.15
CA LEU A 85 7.28 -8.07 15.82
C LEU A 85 8.50 -8.85 15.31
N ASP A 86 9.50 -9.06 16.15
CA ASP A 86 10.69 -9.84 15.79
C ASP A 86 10.37 -11.30 15.50
N LYS A 87 9.47 -11.92 16.29
CA LYS A 87 8.96 -13.27 15.99
C LYS A 87 8.29 -13.33 14.63
N PHE A 88 7.50 -12.31 14.27
CA PHE A 88 6.87 -12.22 12.96
C PHE A 88 7.90 -12.12 11.83
N TYR A 89 8.90 -11.24 11.94
CA TYR A 89 9.92 -11.08 10.89
C TYR A 89 10.79 -12.34 10.73
N ARG A 90 11.10 -13.05 11.82
CA ARG A 90 11.77 -14.36 11.73
C ARG A 90 10.92 -15.42 11.02
N SER A 91 9.60 -15.43 11.25
CA SER A 91 8.68 -16.33 10.54
C SER A 91 8.59 -16.00 9.04
N LEU A 92 8.50 -14.70 8.70
CA LEU A 92 8.31 -14.23 7.33
C LEU A 92 9.57 -14.35 6.47
N LEU A 93 10.72 -13.89 6.99
CA LEU A 93 11.97 -13.81 6.24
C LEU A 93 12.82 -15.07 6.41
N GLY A 94 12.66 -15.79 7.52
CA GLY A 94 13.46 -16.95 7.89
C GLY A 94 14.46 -16.63 9.00
N PRO A 95 15.49 -17.48 9.20
CA PRO A 95 16.47 -17.28 10.26
C PRO A 95 17.19 -15.93 10.08
N ASN A 96 17.37 -15.18 11.17
CA ASN A 96 17.94 -13.82 11.20
C ASN A 96 17.10 -12.73 10.48
N GLY A 97 15.83 -13.00 10.17
CA GLY A 97 14.92 -12.02 9.58
C GLY A 97 14.70 -10.75 10.41
N ASP A 98 14.81 -10.85 11.74
CA ASP A 98 14.69 -9.74 12.69
C ASP A 98 15.82 -8.70 12.58
N LYS A 99 17.01 -9.13 12.14
CA LYS A 99 18.19 -8.28 11.94
C LYS A 99 18.28 -7.72 10.52
N MET A 100 17.39 -8.15 9.63
CA MET A 100 17.39 -7.71 8.23
C MET A 100 16.92 -6.25 8.10
N LEU A 101 16.04 -5.79 8.97
CA LEU A 101 15.55 -4.41 8.95
C LEU A 101 15.89 -3.69 10.26
N SER A 102 16.17 -2.39 10.16
CA SER A 102 16.30 -1.54 11.35
C SER A 102 14.99 -1.53 12.15
N GLU A 103 15.08 -1.39 13.47
CA GLU A 103 13.92 -1.43 14.36
C GLU A 103 12.86 -0.39 13.97
N GLU A 104 13.27 0.84 13.67
CA GLU A 104 12.34 1.89 13.26
C GLU A 104 11.61 1.55 11.95
N ILE A 105 12.31 0.92 11.01
CA ILE A 105 11.76 0.58 9.71
C ILE A 105 10.84 -0.64 9.81
N LYS A 106 11.13 -1.59 10.71
CA LYS A 106 10.20 -2.69 11.05
C LYS A 106 8.85 -2.14 11.49
N TRP A 107 8.84 -1.18 12.42
CA TRP A 107 7.61 -0.55 12.87
C TRP A 107 6.96 0.32 11.79
N LEU A 108 7.76 1.07 11.03
CA LEU A 108 7.26 1.91 9.94
C LEU A 108 6.52 1.09 8.89
N ALA A 109 7.08 -0.06 8.48
CA ALA A 109 6.49 -0.93 7.47
C ALA A 109 5.17 -1.58 7.91
N VAL A 110 5.02 -1.88 9.21
CA VAL A 110 3.84 -2.53 9.78
C VAL A 110 2.77 -1.52 10.26
N THR A 111 3.08 -0.24 10.31
CA THR A 111 2.12 0.79 10.74
C THR A 111 1.33 1.38 9.57
N HIS A 112 0.01 1.22 9.60
CA HIS A 112 -0.90 1.78 8.60
C HIS A 112 -1.32 3.22 8.94
N LYS A 113 -1.65 4.04 7.93
CA LYS A 113 -2.04 5.44 8.09
C LYS A 113 -3.21 5.67 9.05
N SER A 114 -4.13 4.72 9.18
CA SER A 114 -5.27 4.86 10.11
C SER A 114 -4.86 4.79 11.59
N PHE A 115 -3.67 4.29 11.91
CA PHE A 115 -3.16 4.24 13.27
C PHE A 115 -2.76 5.63 13.77
N ASP A 116 -3.21 6.01 14.96
CA ASP A 116 -2.90 7.29 15.62
C ASP A 116 -3.05 8.51 14.69
N GLN A 117 -4.05 8.46 13.79
CA GLN A 117 -4.31 9.49 12.77
C GLN A 117 -3.10 9.82 11.88
N GLY A 118 -2.17 8.87 11.70
CA GLY A 118 -0.94 9.08 10.94
C GLY A 118 0.06 10.04 11.60
N ARG A 119 -0.07 10.30 12.91
CA ARG A 119 0.90 11.11 13.68
C ARG A 119 2.27 10.44 13.76
N ARG A 120 2.27 9.11 13.85
CA ARG A 120 3.49 8.29 13.75
C ARG A 120 3.82 8.02 12.28
N GLY A 121 5.05 7.56 12.01
CA GLY A 121 5.42 7.15 10.66
C GLY A 121 4.51 6.01 10.19
N TYR A 122 4.06 6.07 8.94
CA TYR A 122 3.19 5.09 8.30
C TYR A 122 3.72 4.66 6.94
N ASN A 123 3.21 3.54 6.44
CA ASN A 123 3.83 2.76 5.38
C ASN A 123 3.48 3.11 3.92
N ASP A 124 2.68 4.16 3.66
CA ASP A 124 2.17 4.49 2.31
C ASP A 124 3.26 4.54 1.22
N ARG A 125 4.39 5.20 1.50
CA ARG A 125 5.48 5.37 0.51
C ARG A 125 6.22 4.07 0.25
N LEU A 126 6.46 3.27 1.31
CA LEU A 126 7.08 1.96 1.19
C LEU A 126 6.19 1.01 0.39
N ALA A 127 4.89 1.03 0.67
CA ALA A 127 3.91 0.22 -0.04
C ALA A 127 3.81 0.58 -1.52
N LEU A 128 3.90 1.88 -1.86
CA LEU A 128 3.90 2.31 -3.25
C LEU A 128 5.08 1.69 -4.03
N LEU A 129 6.28 1.75 -3.45
CA LEU A 129 7.47 1.16 -4.06
C LEU A 129 7.36 -0.36 -4.16
N GLY A 130 7.04 -1.03 -3.06
CA GLY A 130 6.93 -2.49 -3.03
C GLY A 130 5.85 -3.04 -3.95
N LYS A 131 4.73 -2.32 -4.11
CA LYS A 131 3.68 -2.68 -5.09
C LYS A 131 4.25 -2.73 -6.51
N ARG A 132 5.10 -1.78 -6.90
CA ARG A 132 5.74 -1.78 -8.23
C ARG A 132 6.72 -2.94 -8.39
N ILE A 133 7.49 -3.24 -7.35
CA ILE A 133 8.43 -4.37 -7.35
C ILE A 133 7.67 -5.68 -7.53
N VAL A 134 6.62 -5.94 -6.74
CA VAL A 134 5.84 -7.18 -6.86
C VAL A 134 5.14 -7.29 -8.21
N GLN A 135 4.57 -6.20 -8.72
CA GLN A 135 3.95 -6.18 -10.06
C GLN A 135 4.95 -6.50 -11.17
N LEU A 136 6.16 -5.93 -11.09
CA LEU A 136 7.23 -6.21 -12.04
C LEU A 136 7.68 -7.67 -11.96
N GLN A 137 7.88 -8.20 -10.76
CA GLN A 137 8.29 -9.59 -10.58
C GLN A 137 7.21 -10.57 -11.05
N ALA A 138 5.93 -10.27 -10.85
CA ALA A 138 4.83 -11.06 -11.38
C ALA A 138 4.84 -11.08 -12.91
N SER A 139 4.98 -9.91 -13.55
CA SER A 139 5.11 -9.81 -15.01
C SER A 139 6.30 -10.58 -15.54
N LEU A 140 7.47 -10.43 -14.90
CA LEU A 140 8.68 -11.11 -15.32
C LEU A 140 8.53 -12.65 -15.22
N LEU A 141 7.93 -13.17 -14.15
CA LEU A 141 7.72 -14.61 -14.00
C LEU A 141 6.73 -15.18 -15.02
N LEU A 142 5.71 -14.41 -15.41
CA LEU A 142 4.76 -14.82 -16.46
C LEU A 142 5.43 -14.91 -17.84
N VAL A 143 6.35 -14.00 -18.15
CA VAL A 143 7.12 -14.02 -19.41
C VAL A 143 8.15 -15.14 -19.41
N GLN A 144 8.85 -15.35 -18.29
CA GLN A 144 9.91 -16.36 -18.19
C GLN A 144 9.38 -17.80 -18.18
N ASN A 145 8.14 -18.03 -17.76
CA ASN A 145 7.54 -19.36 -17.68
C ASN A 145 6.31 -19.46 -18.59
N PRO A 146 6.48 -19.37 -19.92
CA PRO A 146 5.35 -19.30 -20.85
C PRO A 146 4.48 -20.57 -20.83
N GLY A 147 5.09 -21.74 -20.54
CA GLY A 147 4.41 -23.03 -20.54
C GLY A 147 3.37 -23.23 -19.43
N ASN A 148 3.52 -22.55 -18.29
CA ASN A 148 2.69 -22.80 -17.10
C ASN A 148 1.41 -21.95 -17.07
N TYR A 149 1.36 -20.85 -17.81
CA TYR A 149 0.29 -19.84 -17.73
C TYR A 149 -0.25 -19.44 -19.10
N LYS A 150 -0.18 -20.35 -20.08
CA LYS A 150 -0.64 -20.10 -21.44
C LYS A 150 -2.07 -19.56 -21.43
N THR A 151 -2.23 -18.32 -21.82
CA THR A 151 -3.55 -17.77 -22.10
C THR A 151 -4.09 -18.42 -23.36
N GLU A 152 -5.26 -19.05 -23.26
CA GLU A 152 -5.98 -19.56 -24.43
C GLU A 152 -6.41 -18.37 -25.29
N LEU A 153 -5.59 -18.07 -26.30
CA LEU A 153 -5.94 -17.08 -27.30
C LEU A 153 -6.90 -17.71 -28.32
N PRO A 154 -7.94 -16.98 -28.76
CA PRO A 154 -8.76 -17.41 -29.87
C PRO A 154 -7.88 -17.72 -31.09
N PRO A 155 -8.23 -18.74 -31.89
CA PRO A 155 -7.46 -19.06 -33.08
C PRO A 155 -7.42 -17.85 -34.02
N LEU A 156 -6.21 -17.35 -34.28
CA LEU A 156 -5.98 -16.22 -35.19
C LEU A 156 -6.50 -16.55 -36.59
N SER A 157 -7.06 -15.55 -37.28
CA SER A 157 -7.42 -15.67 -38.70
C SER A 157 -6.19 -16.02 -39.55
N LYS A 158 -6.38 -16.72 -40.67
CA LYS A 158 -5.28 -17.14 -41.57
C LYS A 158 -4.44 -15.96 -42.07
N GLU A 159 -5.06 -14.78 -42.23
CA GLU A 159 -4.37 -13.55 -42.63
C GLU A 159 -3.49 -12.97 -41.52
N ASP A 160 -3.95 -13.04 -40.27
CA ASP A 160 -3.22 -12.53 -39.11
C ASP A 160 -2.06 -13.44 -38.74
N GLN A 161 -2.24 -14.76 -38.87
CA GLN A 161 -1.16 -15.74 -38.68
C GLN A 161 0.04 -15.49 -39.60
N ARG A 162 -0.18 -14.97 -40.81
CA ARG A 162 0.88 -14.60 -41.76
C ARG A 162 1.60 -13.31 -41.38
N LYS A 163 0.94 -12.42 -40.64
CA LYS A 163 1.49 -11.14 -40.17
C LYS A 163 2.19 -11.26 -38.82
N THR A 164 1.88 -12.29 -38.03
CA THR A 164 2.48 -12.48 -36.71
C THR A 164 3.97 -12.76 -36.81
N ILE A 165 4.76 -11.89 -36.18
CA ILE A 165 6.21 -12.03 -36.07
C ILE A 165 6.52 -13.07 -34.99
N LYS A 166 7.13 -14.19 -35.39
CA LYS A 166 7.64 -15.20 -34.46
C LYS A 166 9.10 -14.89 -34.15
N HIS A 167 9.37 -14.34 -32.96
CA HIS A 167 10.72 -14.06 -32.49
C HIS A 167 10.89 -14.59 -31.06
N PRO A 168 12.03 -15.22 -30.71
CA PRO A 168 12.25 -15.77 -29.36
C PRO A 168 12.04 -14.73 -28.24
N ALA A 169 12.43 -13.48 -28.45
CA ALA A 169 12.22 -12.41 -27.47
C ALA A 169 10.75 -11.98 -27.28
N LEU A 170 9.82 -12.42 -28.14
CA LEU A 170 8.38 -12.16 -28.01
C LEU A 170 7.64 -13.31 -27.34
N GLU A 171 8.33 -14.42 -27.06
CA GLU A 171 7.74 -15.57 -26.36
C GLU A 171 7.32 -15.19 -24.94
N GLY A 172 6.13 -15.64 -24.52
CA GLY A 172 5.58 -15.37 -23.19
C GLY A 172 4.99 -13.96 -22.99
N LEU A 173 5.13 -13.05 -23.96
CA LEU A 173 4.51 -11.72 -23.88
C LEU A 173 2.97 -11.81 -23.89
N GLU A 174 2.42 -12.84 -24.55
CA GLU A 174 0.99 -13.17 -24.55
C GLU A 174 0.41 -13.41 -23.16
N ASN A 175 1.23 -13.86 -22.21
CA ASN A 175 0.79 -14.13 -20.84
C ASN A 175 0.69 -12.86 -19.98
N LEU A 176 1.17 -11.70 -20.46
CA LEU A 176 1.15 -10.41 -19.75
C LEU A 176 -0.21 -9.70 -19.80
N THR A 177 -1.31 -10.43 -19.97
CA THR A 177 -2.65 -9.85 -19.89
C THR A 177 -2.88 -9.19 -18.52
N LEU A 178 -3.72 -8.15 -18.50
CA LEU A 178 -4.07 -7.45 -17.26
C LEU A 178 -4.68 -8.41 -16.24
N ASP A 179 -5.43 -9.40 -16.73
CA ASP A 179 -6.16 -10.36 -15.92
C ASP A 179 -5.21 -11.36 -15.25
N ASN A 180 -4.26 -11.95 -16.00
CA ASN A 180 -3.28 -12.88 -15.45
C ASN A 180 -2.43 -12.23 -14.35
N ARG A 181 -1.81 -11.08 -14.66
CA ARG A 181 -1.01 -10.33 -13.66
C ARG A 181 -1.89 -9.83 -12.52
N GLY A 182 -3.09 -9.37 -12.84
CA GLY A 182 -4.07 -8.85 -11.91
C GLY A 182 -4.46 -9.88 -10.86
N TRP A 183 -4.59 -11.15 -11.25
CA TRP A 183 -4.90 -12.26 -10.35
C TRP A 183 -3.85 -12.43 -9.25
N PHE A 184 -2.56 -12.56 -9.60
CA PHE A 184 -1.48 -12.74 -8.60
C PHE A 184 -1.25 -11.50 -7.72
N THR A 185 -1.56 -10.31 -8.24
CA THR A 185 -1.40 -9.05 -7.50
C THR A 185 -2.69 -8.56 -6.85
N HIS A 186 -3.76 -9.36 -6.92
CA HIS A 186 -5.05 -9.00 -6.36
C HIS A 186 -4.99 -8.97 -4.84
N LYS A 187 -5.65 -7.96 -4.25
CA LYS A 187 -5.68 -7.73 -2.79
C LYS A 187 -6.10 -8.95 -1.97
N LEU A 188 -7.04 -9.77 -2.46
CA LEU A 188 -7.47 -10.96 -1.72
C LEU A 188 -6.39 -12.04 -1.66
N ASN A 189 -5.63 -12.21 -2.74
CA ASN A 189 -4.60 -13.25 -2.83
C ASN A 189 -3.39 -12.88 -1.98
N VAL A 190 -2.95 -11.62 -2.05
CA VAL A 190 -1.86 -11.11 -1.23
C VAL A 190 -2.25 -11.05 0.25
N ALA A 191 -3.49 -10.65 0.58
CA ALA A 191 -3.98 -10.67 1.95
C ALA A 191 -4.00 -12.08 2.54
N ARG A 192 -4.48 -13.09 1.79
CA ARG A 192 -4.46 -14.49 2.23
C ARG A 192 -3.04 -14.98 2.56
N VAL A 193 -2.05 -14.57 1.77
CA VAL A 193 -0.63 -14.88 2.06
C VAL A 193 -0.18 -14.17 3.35
N ALA A 194 -0.54 -12.89 3.52
CA ALA A 194 -0.22 -12.14 4.74
C ALA A 194 -0.85 -12.73 6.01
N GLU A 195 -2.08 -13.25 5.92
CA GLU A 195 -2.77 -13.93 7.01
C GLU A 195 -2.06 -15.23 7.39
N LYS A 196 -1.61 -16.03 6.41
CA LYS A 196 -0.82 -17.25 6.67
C LYS A 196 0.45 -16.96 7.46
N TYR A 197 1.09 -15.82 7.25
CA TYR A 197 2.25 -15.39 8.02
C TYR A 197 1.91 -14.72 9.37
N GLY A 198 0.62 -14.54 9.68
CA GLY A 198 0.17 -13.96 10.95
C GLY A 198 0.32 -12.44 11.02
N LEU A 199 0.35 -11.73 9.88
CA LEU A 199 0.58 -10.27 9.85
C LEU A 199 -0.45 -9.47 10.64
N LEU A 200 -1.71 -9.94 10.72
CA LEU A 200 -2.77 -9.30 11.49
C LEU A 200 -2.40 -9.09 12.97
N LYS A 201 -1.60 -9.99 13.56
CA LYS A 201 -1.24 -9.91 14.99
C LYS A 201 -0.27 -8.78 15.31
N VAL A 202 0.55 -8.37 14.34
CA VAL A 202 1.57 -7.32 14.52
C VAL A 202 1.14 -5.98 13.92
N LEU A 203 0.16 -6.00 13.02
CA LEU A 203 -0.35 -4.84 12.30
C LEU A 203 -0.86 -3.75 13.25
N ARG A 204 -0.36 -2.51 13.05
CA ARG A 204 -0.85 -1.34 13.77
C ARG A 204 -1.78 -0.56 12.85
N TRP A 205 -3.07 -0.66 13.13
CA TRP A 205 -4.13 0.02 12.38
C TRP A 205 -5.33 0.29 13.28
N ALA A 206 -6.24 1.15 12.82
CA ALA A 206 -7.54 1.36 13.45
C ALA A 206 -8.64 0.87 12.47
N PRO A 207 -9.32 -0.26 12.73
CA PRO A 207 -10.44 -0.73 11.90
C PRO A 207 -11.62 0.23 12.01
N VAL A 208 -12.54 0.27 11.04
CA VAL A 208 -13.76 1.09 11.16
C VAL A 208 -14.76 0.45 12.13
N LYS A 209 -14.88 -0.88 12.07
CA LYS A 209 -15.72 -1.72 12.94
C LYS A 209 -14.83 -2.79 13.59
N PRO A 210 -14.50 -2.68 14.88
CA PRO A 210 -13.66 -3.67 15.58
C PRO A 210 -14.21 -5.10 15.52
N ASN A 211 -15.55 -5.24 15.54
CA ASN A 211 -16.24 -6.53 15.57
C ASN A 211 -16.31 -7.19 14.18
N ASP A 212 -16.03 -6.42 13.13
CA ASP A 212 -16.09 -6.86 11.73
C ASP A 212 -14.91 -6.26 10.95
N LEU A 213 -13.79 -6.98 11.01
CA LEU A 213 -12.53 -6.56 10.43
C LEU A 213 -12.56 -6.60 8.89
N GLU A 214 -13.29 -7.55 8.31
CA GLU A 214 -13.37 -7.72 6.86
C GLU A 214 -14.02 -6.51 6.19
N HIS A 215 -15.18 -6.08 6.69
CA HIS A 215 -15.86 -4.88 6.19
C HIS A 215 -15.12 -3.59 6.54
N SER A 216 -14.20 -3.64 7.51
CA SER A 216 -13.29 -2.53 7.82
C SER A 216 -12.15 -2.37 6.81
N GLY A 217 -12.08 -3.23 5.80
CA GLY A 217 -11.06 -3.16 4.74
C GLY A 217 -9.77 -3.91 5.08
N LEU A 218 -9.82 -4.92 5.96
CA LEU A 218 -8.67 -5.70 6.40
C LEU A 218 -7.78 -6.17 5.24
N ASN A 219 -8.38 -6.74 4.19
CA ASN A 219 -7.66 -7.22 3.01
C ASN A 219 -6.80 -6.16 2.33
N VAL A 220 -7.29 -4.91 2.28
CA VAL A 220 -6.55 -3.78 1.70
C VAL A 220 -5.36 -3.44 2.58
N VAL A 221 -5.57 -3.38 3.90
CA VAL A 221 -4.51 -3.03 4.85
C VAL A 221 -3.42 -4.11 4.91
N LEU A 222 -3.79 -5.39 4.92
CA LEU A 222 -2.84 -6.51 4.88
C LEU A 222 -2.04 -6.54 3.57
N THR A 223 -2.69 -6.32 2.44
CA THR A 223 -2.00 -6.24 1.15
C THR A 223 -1.03 -5.06 1.13
N HIS A 224 -1.48 -3.90 1.60
CA HIS A 224 -0.68 -2.68 1.62
C HIS A 224 0.56 -2.82 2.50
N THR A 225 0.40 -3.43 3.67
CA THR A 225 1.49 -3.69 4.62
C THR A 225 2.47 -4.75 4.09
N MET A 226 1.98 -5.78 3.39
CA MET A 226 2.86 -6.72 2.69
C MET A 226 3.71 -6.03 1.62
N TYR A 227 3.12 -5.14 0.82
CA TYR A 227 3.89 -4.32 -0.11
C TYR A 227 4.87 -3.38 0.59
N ALA A 228 4.50 -2.81 1.74
CA ALA A 228 5.41 -1.97 2.50
C ALA A 228 6.66 -2.71 2.97
N ILE A 229 6.52 -3.95 3.41
CA ILE A 229 7.65 -4.78 3.82
C ILE A 229 8.61 -5.00 2.63
N VAL A 230 8.09 -5.30 1.43
CA VAL A 230 8.91 -5.41 0.21
C VAL A 230 9.65 -4.10 -0.08
N GLY A 231 8.96 -2.96 0.02
CA GLY A 231 9.56 -1.64 -0.19
C GLY A 231 10.65 -1.30 0.84
N ALA A 232 10.45 -1.68 2.10
CA ALA A 232 11.45 -1.51 3.16
C ALA A 232 12.72 -2.32 2.87
N ILE A 233 12.56 -3.60 2.50
CA ILE A 233 13.68 -4.47 2.12
C ILE A 233 14.43 -3.90 0.92
N ALA A 234 13.71 -3.38 -0.08
CA ALA A 234 14.33 -2.80 -1.27
C ALA A 234 15.21 -1.59 -0.97
N LEU A 235 14.83 -0.76 0.00
CA LEU A 235 15.59 0.43 0.37
C LEU A 235 16.75 0.13 1.33
N GLU A 236 16.60 -0.82 2.26
CA GLU A 236 17.67 -1.16 3.20
C GLU A 236 18.70 -2.14 2.64
N ARG A 237 18.26 -3.14 1.88
CA ARG A 237 19.10 -4.24 1.41
C ARG A 237 19.29 -4.28 -0.10
N GLY A 238 18.54 -3.46 -0.83
CA GLY A 238 18.62 -3.35 -2.28
C GLY A 238 17.63 -4.23 -3.03
N GLY A 239 17.58 -4.02 -4.34
CA GLY A 239 16.58 -4.64 -5.21
C GLY A 239 16.73 -6.16 -5.35
N VAL A 240 17.94 -6.71 -5.24
CA VAL A 240 18.19 -8.16 -5.41
C VAL A 240 17.46 -8.97 -4.33
N GLU A 241 17.63 -8.58 -3.06
CA GLU A 241 16.96 -9.25 -1.94
C GLU A 241 15.45 -9.04 -1.97
N ALA A 242 14.99 -7.83 -2.30
CA ALA A 242 13.56 -7.54 -2.45
C ALA A 242 12.90 -8.37 -3.56
N ASN A 243 13.59 -8.56 -4.68
CA ASN A 243 13.11 -9.39 -5.79
C ASN A 243 13.01 -10.86 -5.37
N LYS A 244 14.04 -11.39 -4.69
CA LYS A 244 14.03 -12.75 -4.15
C LYS A 244 12.87 -12.94 -3.18
N PHE A 245 12.69 -12.00 -2.25
CA PHE A 245 11.60 -12.02 -1.28
C PHE A 245 10.22 -12.01 -1.96
N ALA A 246 9.99 -11.10 -2.91
CA ALA A 246 8.73 -11.01 -3.65
C ALA A 246 8.38 -12.32 -4.38
N ARG A 247 9.37 -12.94 -5.04
CA ARG A 247 9.18 -14.23 -5.72
C ARG A 247 8.87 -15.35 -4.73
N GLN A 248 9.69 -15.51 -3.69
CA GLN A 248 9.61 -16.68 -2.81
C GLN A 248 8.50 -16.62 -1.77
N ARG A 249 8.20 -15.42 -1.23
CA ARG A 249 7.27 -15.26 -0.10
C ARG A 249 5.90 -14.74 -0.50
N ILE A 250 5.77 -14.08 -1.65
CA ILE A 250 4.48 -13.54 -2.12
C ILE A 250 3.95 -14.33 -3.30
N LEU A 251 4.75 -14.52 -4.36
CA LEU A 251 4.29 -15.08 -5.63
C LEU A 251 4.30 -16.62 -5.64
N ALA A 252 5.34 -17.28 -5.13
CA ALA A 252 5.44 -18.73 -5.08
C ALA A 252 4.31 -19.41 -4.28
N PRO A 253 3.88 -18.89 -3.10
CA PRO A 253 2.73 -19.46 -2.39
C PRO A 253 1.39 -19.35 -3.12
N GLN A 254 1.34 -18.54 -4.19
CA GLN A 254 0.18 -18.40 -5.08
C GLN A 254 0.32 -19.25 -6.34
N GLY A 255 1.37 -20.06 -6.45
CA GLY A 255 1.65 -20.91 -7.60
C GLY A 255 2.43 -20.24 -8.73
N LEU A 256 2.94 -19.01 -8.55
CA LEU A 256 3.76 -18.31 -9.54
C LEU A 256 5.26 -18.48 -9.24
N GLY A 257 5.95 -19.33 -10.03
CA GLY A 257 7.40 -19.54 -9.90
C GLY A 257 7.83 -20.63 -8.90
N SER A 258 6.97 -21.62 -8.61
CA SER A 258 7.39 -22.85 -7.96
C SER A 258 8.04 -23.80 -8.98
N ASN A 259 9.32 -23.59 -9.24
CA ASN A 259 10.22 -24.60 -9.80
C ASN A 259 11.30 -24.89 -8.75
#